data_AF-A0A2D4MX76-F1
#
_entry.id   AF-A0A2D4MX76-F1
#
_cell.length_a   1.000
_cell.length_b   1.000
_cell.length_c   1.000
_cell.angle_alpha   90.00
_cell.angle_beta   90.00
_cell.angle_gamma   90.00
#
_symmetry.space_group_name_H-M   'P 1'
#
loop_
_entity.id
_entity.type
_entity.pdbx_description
1 polymer ?
#
loop_
_entity_poly.entity_id
_entity_poly.type
_entity_poly.pdbx_seq_one_letter_code
_entity_poly.pdbx_strand_id
1 'polypeptide(L)'
;RKASLALIRKMIHFCSEALLKEVCDSDVGHNLPTVLVEITATVLDQEDDDDGHLLALQIVRDLVDKGGDLFLDQLARLGVISKVSTLAGPSSDDENEEESKPEKEDEPQEDAKELQQGKPYHWRDWSIIRGRDCLYIWSDAAALELSNGSNGWFRFILDGKLATMYSSGSPEGGSDSSESRSEFLEKLQRARSQVKPSTTSQPILSAPGPSKLTVGNWSLTCLKEGEIAIHNSDGQQATILKEDLPGFVFESNRGTKHSFTAETSLGEYAVLY
;
A
#
# COMPACT_ATOMS: atom_id res chain seq x y z
N ARG A 1 -32.93 -1.70 6.34
CA ARG A 1 -31.82 -2.61 6.75
C ARG A 1 -30.50 -2.16 6.13
N LYS A 2 -30.26 -2.31 4.82
CA LYS A 2 -29.02 -1.86 4.15
C LYS A 2 -28.64 -0.38 4.40
N ALA A 3 -29.59 0.54 4.30
CA ALA A 3 -29.34 1.97 4.58
C ALA A 3 -28.91 2.25 6.04
N SER A 4 -29.46 1.51 7.00
CA SER A 4 -29.11 1.63 8.42
C SER A 4 -27.71 1.07 8.70
N LEU A 5 -27.38 -0.09 8.11
CA LEU A 5 -26.05 -0.69 8.23
C LEU A 5 -24.97 0.20 7.60
N ALA A 6 -25.24 0.78 6.44
CA ALA A 6 -24.35 1.73 5.79
C ALA A 6 -24.13 3.01 6.63
N LEU A 7 -25.15 3.45 7.37
CA LEU A 7 -25.02 4.57 8.30
C LEU A 7 -24.16 4.19 9.52
N ILE A 8 -24.40 3.03 10.12
CA ILE A 8 -23.58 2.49 11.23
C ILE A 8 -22.12 2.40 10.80
N ARG A 9 -21.85 1.84 9.60
CA ARG A 9 -20.51 1.80 9.04
C ARG A 9 -19.88 3.18 8.95
N LYS A 10 -20.58 4.16 8.37
CA LYS A 10 -20.04 5.53 8.26
C LYS A 10 -19.76 6.14 9.65
N MET A 11 -20.66 5.94 10.61
CA MET A 11 -20.48 6.44 11.97
C MET A 11 -19.22 5.84 12.62
N ILE A 12 -19.04 4.52 12.55
CA ILE A 12 -17.86 3.85 13.12
C ILE A 12 -16.59 4.24 12.35
N HIS A 13 -16.65 4.30 11.01
CA HIS A 13 -15.52 4.62 10.16
C HIS A 13 -14.99 6.05 10.38
N PHE A 14 -15.88 7.04 10.52
CA PHE A 14 -15.47 8.43 10.77
C PHE A 14 -15.32 8.79 12.26
N CYS A 15 -15.70 7.89 13.17
CA CYS A 15 -15.42 8.05 14.60
C CYS A 15 -13.93 7.82 14.86
N SER A 16 -13.28 8.71 15.61
CA SER A 16 -11.91 8.50 16.11
C SER A 16 -11.90 7.40 17.17
N GLU A 17 -10.77 6.70 17.33
CA GLU A 17 -10.57 5.70 18.40
C GLU A 17 -10.95 6.24 19.80
N ALA A 18 -10.46 7.44 20.16
CA ALA A 18 -10.73 8.04 21.47
C ALA A 18 -12.23 8.22 21.74
N LEU A 19 -12.96 8.75 20.74
CA LEU A 19 -14.41 8.94 20.83
C LEU A 19 -15.17 7.61 20.85
N LEU A 20 -14.72 6.61 20.09
CA LEU A 20 -15.35 5.28 20.08
C LEU A 20 -15.27 4.65 21.48
N LYS A 21 -14.08 4.68 22.09
CA LYS A 21 -13.87 4.18 23.45
C LYS A 21 -14.70 4.95 24.48
N GLU A 22 -14.71 6.29 24.41
CA GLU A 22 -15.52 7.13 25.29
C GLU A 22 -17.02 6.79 25.22
N VAL A 23 -17.56 6.61 24.01
CA VAL A 23 -18.99 6.27 23.83
C VAL A 23 -19.28 4.85 24.33
N CYS A 24 -18.38 3.90 24.09
CA CYS A 24 -18.50 2.52 24.55
C CYS A 24 -18.40 2.37 26.08
N ASP A 25 -17.59 3.20 26.74
CA ASP A 25 -17.42 3.22 28.19
C ASP A 25 -18.48 4.05 28.93
N SER A 26 -19.26 4.86 28.19
CA SER A 26 -20.29 5.71 28.80
C SER A 26 -21.45 4.89 29.38
N ASP A 27 -21.93 5.25 30.57
CA ASP A 27 -23.15 4.67 31.18
C ASP A 27 -24.42 4.88 30.32
N VAL A 28 -24.35 5.80 29.36
CA VAL A 28 -25.41 6.11 28.38
C VAL A 28 -25.37 5.15 27.18
N GLY A 29 -24.25 4.45 26.98
CA GLY A 29 -23.95 3.65 25.80
C GLY A 29 -24.71 2.33 25.66
N HIS A 30 -25.58 1.95 26.60
CA HIS A 30 -26.48 0.79 26.48
C HIS A 30 -25.85 -0.46 25.83
N ASN A 31 -24.72 -0.94 26.34
CA ASN A 31 -24.01 -2.11 25.78
C ASN A 31 -23.68 -1.98 24.28
N LEU A 32 -23.37 -0.77 23.80
CA LEU A 32 -23.03 -0.49 22.41
C LEU A 32 -22.02 -1.49 21.83
N PRO A 33 -20.94 -1.89 22.56
CA PRO A 33 -20.04 -2.92 22.06
C PRO A 33 -20.74 -4.22 21.69
N THR A 34 -21.60 -4.70 22.57
CA THR A 34 -22.42 -5.91 22.36
C THR A 34 -23.33 -5.74 21.15
N VAL A 35 -24.06 -4.62 21.07
CA VAL A 35 -25.04 -4.35 20.00
C VAL A 35 -24.37 -4.29 18.63
N LEU A 36 -23.22 -3.60 18.52
CA LEU A 36 -22.50 -3.50 17.25
C LEU A 36 -22.04 -4.87 16.76
N VAL A 37 -21.52 -5.70 17.66
CA VAL A 37 -21.07 -7.05 17.32
C VAL A 37 -22.25 -7.96 16.95
N GLU A 38 -23.38 -7.88 17.67
CA GLU A 38 -24.61 -8.61 17.34
C GLU A 38 -25.16 -8.24 15.95
N ILE A 39 -25.14 -6.95 15.60
CA ILE A 39 -25.54 -6.49 14.26
C ILE A 39 -24.63 -7.11 13.19
N THR A 40 -23.32 -7.09 13.39
CA THR A 40 -22.39 -7.68 12.41
C THR A 40 -22.57 -9.20 12.28
N ALA A 41 -22.73 -9.93 13.38
CA ALA A 41 -23.00 -11.35 13.37
C ALA A 41 -24.29 -11.68 12.61
N THR A 42 -25.38 -10.96 12.91
CA THR A 42 -26.69 -11.15 12.26
C THR A 42 -26.65 -10.86 10.76
N VAL A 43 -25.80 -9.95 10.32
CA VAL A 43 -25.63 -9.66 8.89
C VAL A 43 -24.81 -10.75 8.22
N LEU A 44 -23.74 -11.23 8.86
CA LEU A 44 -22.90 -12.31 8.33
C LEU A 44 -23.62 -13.68 8.27
N ASP A 45 -24.69 -13.85 9.04
CA ASP A 45 -25.53 -15.05 8.99
C ASP A 45 -26.55 -15.04 7.83
N GLN A 46 -26.68 -13.95 7.08
CA GLN A 46 -27.63 -13.87 5.96
C GLN A 46 -27.05 -14.53 4.72
N GLU A 47 -27.58 -15.70 4.36
CA GLU A 47 -27.25 -16.35 3.10
C GLU A 47 -27.62 -15.45 1.90
N ASP A 48 -26.74 -15.38 0.89
CA ASP A 48 -26.90 -14.61 -0.35
C ASP A 48 -26.99 -13.06 -0.23
N ASP A 49 -26.47 -12.43 0.83
CA ASP A 49 -26.34 -10.96 0.94
C ASP A 49 -24.88 -10.46 0.92
N ASP A 50 -24.19 -10.65 -0.22
CA ASP A 50 -22.78 -10.26 -0.39
C ASP A 50 -22.50 -8.78 -0.07
N ASP A 51 -23.41 -7.87 -0.44
CA ASP A 51 -23.29 -6.44 -0.09
C ASP A 51 -23.37 -6.22 1.42
N GLY A 52 -24.27 -6.95 2.09
CA GLY A 52 -24.42 -6.91 3.54
C GLY A 52 -23.19 -7.45 4.24
N HIS A 53 -22.68 -8.59 3.77
CA HIS A 53 -21.44 -9.19 4.24
C HIS A 53 -20.27 -8.23 4.10
N LEU A 54 -20.11 -7.59 2.95
CA LEU A 54 -19.03 -6.62 2.74
C LEU A 54 -19.12 -5.44 3.73
N LEU A 55 -20.32 -4.89 3.94
CA LEU A 55 -20.53 -3.82 4.92
C LEU A 55 -20.24 -4.29 6.36
N ALA A 56 -20.66 -5.50 6.71
CA ALA A 56 -20.41 -6.07 8.04
C ALA A 56 -18.91 -6.32 8.26
N LEU A 57 -18.20 -6.86 7.27
CA LEU A 57 -16.74 -7.07 7.33
C LEU A 57 -15.98 -5.75 7.47
N GLN A 58 -16.40 -4.70 6.77
CA GLN A 58 -15.84 -3.35 6.93
C GLN A 58 -16.05 -2.80 8.34
N ILE A 59 -17.25 -3.00 8.92
CA ILE A 59 -17.53 -2.62 10.30
C ILE A 59 -16.64 -3.41 11.27
N VAL A 60 -16.55 -4.75 11.12
CA VAL A 60 -15.72 -5.61 11.98
C VAL A 60 -14.26 -5.15 11.93
N ARG A 61 -13.73 -4.83 10.75
CA ARG A 61 -12.39 -4.27 10.62
C ARG A 61 -12.23 -2.97 11.42
N ASP A 62 -13.09 -1.98 11.19
CA ASP A 62 -12.99 -0.68 11.88
C ASP A 62 -13.11 -0.82 13.41
N LEU A 63 -13.92 -1.78 13.90
CA LEU A 63 -14.04 -2.07 15.33
C LEU A 63 -12.76 -2.67 15.93
N VAL A 64 -12.15 -3.63 15.23
CA VAL A 64 -10.90 -4.26 15.67
C VAL A 64 -9.75 -3.26 15.62
N ASP A 65 -9.65 -2.47 14.54
CA ASP A 65 -8.59 -1.49 14.34
C ASP A 65 -8.63 -0.37 15.40
N LYS A 66 -9.82 0.05 15.86
CA LYS A 66 -10.00 1.18 16.79
C LYS A 66 -10.24 0.79 18.24
N GLY A 67 -10.58 -0.47 18.52
CA GLY A 67 -11.01 -0.88 19.86
C GLY A 67 -10.93 -2.39 20.07
N GLY A 68 -9.92 -3.04 19.51
CA GLY A 68 -9.78 -4.51 19.60
C GLY A 68 -9.90 -5.05 21.03
N ASP A 69 -9.41 -4.32 22.03
CA ASP A 69 -9.56 -4.63 23.46
C ASP A 69 -11.01 -4.69 23.95
N LEU A 70 -11.93 -3.94 23.32
CA LEU A 70 -13.36 -3.90 23.64
C LEU A 70 -14.18 -4.93 22.85
N PHE A 71 -13.80 -5.22 21.61
CA PHE A 71 -14.67 -5.97 20.68
C PHE A 71 -14.23 -7.41 20.42
N LEU A 72 -12.94 -7.76 20.54
CA LEU A 72 -12.42 -9.06 20.10
C LEU A 72 -13.05 -10.24 20.86
N ASP A 73 -13.20 -10.15 22.17
CA ASP A 73 -13.83 -11.20 22.98
C ASP A 73 -15.27 -11.48 22.53
N GLN A 74 -16.03 -10.40 22.30
CA GLN A 74 -17.42 -10.47 21.87
C GLN A 74 -17.54 -11.01 20.42
N LEU A 75 -16.64 -10.62 19.52
CA LEU A 75 -16.57 -11.12 18.15
C LEU A 75 -16.26 -12.63 18.12
N ALA A 76 -15.34 -13.08 18.98
CA ALA A 76 -15.04 -14.50 19.15
C ALA A 76 -16.27 -15.24 19.71
N ARG A 77 -16.91 -14.70 20.75
CA ARG A 77 -18.07 -15.28 21.42
C ARG A 77 -19.29 -15.45 20.51
N LEU A 78 -19.54 -14.50 19.60
CA LEU A 78 -20.61 -14.60 18.61
C LEU A 78 -20.21 -15.36 17.34
N GLY A 79 -19.02 -15.97 17.29
CA GLY A 79 -18.56 -16.75 16.15
C GLY A 79 -18.27 -15.93 14.89
N VAL A 80 -18.21 -14.60 15.00
CA VAL A 80 -17.92 -13.69 13.87
C VAL A 80 -16.56 -14.03 13.26
N ILE A 81 -15.55 -14.30 14.11
CA ILE A 81 -14.21 -14.67 13.66
C ILE A 81 -14.24 -15.97 12.82
N SER A 82 -14.97 -16.99 13.31
CA SER A 82 -15.14 -18.25 12.57
C SER A 82 -15.84 -18.03 11.24
N LYS A 83 -16.84 -17.15 11.21
CA LYS A 83 -17.60 -16.85 9.99
C LYS A 83 -16.77 -16.08 8.97
N VAL A 84 -15.99 -15.10 9.41
CA VAL A 84 -15.01 -14.39 8.58
C VAL A 84 -14.01 -15.39 7.98
N SER A 85 -13.50 -16.32 8.78
CA SER A 85 -12.60 -17.37 8.30
C SER A 85 -13.26 -18.29 7.27
N THR A 86 -14.54 -18.66 7.43
CA THR A 86 -15.27 -19.44 6.43
C THR A 86 -15.52 -18.64 5.15
N LEU A 87 -15.84 -17.35 5.26
CA LEU A 87 -16.06 -16.45 4.12
C LEU A 87 -14.77 -16.16 3.33
N ALA A 88 -13.63 -16.17 3.99
CA ALA A 88 -12.32 -16.09 3.33
C ALA A 88 -12.05 -17.32 2.43
N GLY A 89 -12.82 -18.40 2.60
CA GLY A 89 -12.62 -19.69 1.94
C GLY A 89 -11.46 -20.47 2.55
N PRO A 90 -11.19 -21.69 2.08
CA PRO A 90 -9.90 -22.31 2.33
C PRO A 90 -8.85 -21.33 1.81
N SER A 91 -8.01 -20.79 2.70
CA SER A 91 -6.70 -20.35 2.24
C SER A 91 -6.12 -21.57 1.51
N SER A 92 -5.48 -21.36 0.37
CA SER A 92 -4.81 -22.42 -0.37
C SER A 92 -3.55 -22.87 0.41
N ASP A 93 -3.77 -23.34 1.64
CA ASP A 93 -2.83 -23.75 2.67
C ASP A 93 -3.26 -25.13 3.20
N ASP A 94 -3.50 -26.08 2.29
CA ASP A 94 -3.28 -27.48 2.61
C ASP A 94 -1.80 -27.78 2.27
N GLU A 95 -1.06 -28.20 3.29
CA GLU A 95 0.39 -28.52 3.35
C GLU A 95 1.36 -27.39 3.74
N ASN A 96 1.18 -26.81 4.94
CA ASN A 96 2.15 -26.97 6.05
C ASN A 96 1.74 -26.09 7.24
N GLU A 97 1.51 -26.73 8.38
CA GLU A 97 1.62 -26.08 9.68
C GLU A 97 3.06 -25.58 9.87
N GLU A 98 3.32 -24.31 9.55
CA GLU A 98 4.31 -23.55 10.29
C GLU A 98 3.56 -22.48 11.08
N GLU A 99 3.68 -22.62 12.40
CA GLU A 99 3.30 -21.63 13.40
C GLU A 99 3.53 -20.21 12.90
N SER A 100 2.51 -19.38 13.04
CA SER A 100 2.63 -17.92 13.08
C SER A 100 3.57 -17.52 14.21
N LYS A 101 4.87 -17.58 13.93
CA LYS A 101 5.87 -16.90 14.73
C LYS A 101 5.72 -15.40 14.50
N PRO A 102 5.79 -14.58 15.56
CA PRO A 102 5.93 -13.14 15.40
C PRO A 102 7.16 -12.88 14.52
N GLU A 103 7.03 -11.86 13.66
CA GLU A 103 8.06 -11.29 12.79
C GLU A 103 9.48 -11.78 13.14
N LYS A 104 9.98 -12.75 12.39
CA LYS A 104 11.43 -12.98 12.31
C LYS A 104 12.03 -11.85 11.48
N GLU A 105 12.26 -10.71 12.12
CA GLU A 105 13.50 -10.00 11.87
C GLU A 105 14.68 -10.94 12.22
N ASP A 106 15.78 -10.87 11.47
CA ASP A 106 17.05 -11.62 11.65
C ASP A 106 17.26 -12.98 10.93
N GLU A 107 16.84 -13.10 9.67
CA GLU A 107 17.79 -13.59 8.66
C GLU A 107 17.90 -12.55 7.54
N PRO A 108 19.11 -12.08 7.17
CA PRO A 108 19.27 -11.15 6.08
C PRO A 108 18.85 -11.84 4.77
N GLN A 109 17.64 -11.54 4.30
CA GLN A 109 17.19 -11.98 3.00
C GLN A 109 18.13 -11.42 1.94
N GLU A 110 18.64 -12.29 1.05
CA GLU A 110 19.54 -11.83 0.00
C GLU A 110 18.83 -10.85 -0.93
N ASP A 111 19.54 -9.77 -1.27
CA ASP A 111 19.10 -8.80 -2.27
C ASP A 111 18.77 -9.49 -3.60
N ALA A 112 17.68 -9.05 -4.23
CA ALA A 112 17.35 -9.52 -5.57
C ALA A 112 18.48 -9.15 -6.55
N LYS A 113 18.85 -10.12 -7.39
CA LYS A 113 19.84 -9.93 -8.47
C LYS A 113 19.21 -9.42 -9.76
N GLU A 114 17.88 -9.52 -9.88
CA GLU A 114 17.09 -9.00 -10.99
C GLU A 114 15.64 -8.72 -10.55
N LEU A 115 14.95 -7.84 -11.28
CA LEU A 115 13.53 -7.53 -11.05
C LEU A 115 12.66 -8.30 -12.05
N GLN A 116 11.92 -9.29 -11.56
CA GLN A 116 10.98 -10.10 -12.36
C GLN A 116 9.53 -9.60 -12.23
N GLN A 117 8.71 -9.80 -13.26
CA GLN A 117 7.27 -9.49 -13.19
C GLN A 117 6.55 -10.43 -12.21
N GLY A 118 5.49 -9.93 -11.57
CA GLY A 118 4.68 -10.70 -10.62
C GLY A 118 5.39 -11.04 -9.30
N LYS A 119 6.56 -10.44 -9.03
CA LYS A 119 7.27 -10.54 -7.76
C LYS A 119 7.35 -9.17 -7.08
N PRO A 120 7.06 -9.08 -5.77
CA PRO A 120 7.20 -7.86 -5.00
C PRO A 120 8.64 -7.67 -4.54
N TYR A 121 9.12 -6.43 -4.58
CA TYR A 121 10.43 -6.03 -4.08
C TYR A 121 10.29 -4.81 -3.19
N HIS A 122 11.29 -4.55 -2.36
CA HIS A 122 11.34 -3.33 -1.55
C HIS A 122 12.76 -2.82 -1.39
N TRP A 123 12.88 -1.51 -1.16
CA TRP A 123 14.08 -0.88 -0.64
C TRP A 123 13.64 0.06 0.48
N ARG A 124 14.07 -0.19 1.71
CA ARG A 124 13.53 0.51 2.90
C ARG A 124 11.99 0.47 2.89
N ASP A 125 11.34 1.61 3.00
CA ASP A 125 9.89 1.84 2.94
C ASP A 125 9.33 1.88 1.51
N TRP A 126 10.19 1.93 0.49
CA TRP A 126 9.77 1.96 -0.91
C TRP A 126 9.43 0.57 -1.41
N SER A 127 8.19 0.40 -1.82
CA SER A 127 7.71 -0.79 -2.54
C SER A 127 8.00 -0.68 -4.03
N ILE A 128 8.39 -1.79 -4.64
CA ILE A 128 8.86 -1.84 -6.02
C ILE A 128 8.21 -3.02 -6.73
N ILE A 129 7.64 -2.77 -7.91
CA ILE A 129 7.08 -3.83 -8.74
C ILE A 129 7.34 -3.59 -10.22
N ARG A 130 7.80 -4.63 -10.91
CA ARG A 130 7.95 -4.64 -12.36
C ARG A 130 6.61 -5.02 -13.01
N GLY A 131 5.99 -4.07 -13.70
CA GLY A 131 4.88 -4.32 -14.60
C GLY A 131 5.35 -4.80 -15.98
N ARG A 132 4.39 -4.92 -16.90
CA ARG A 132 4.68 -5.29 -18.30
C ARG A 132 5.55 -4.24 -19.01
N ASP A 133 5.10 -3.00 -18.94
CA ASP A 133 5.65 -1.89 -19.75
C ASP A 133 6.31 -0.80 -18.90
N CYS A 134 6.21 -0.88 -17.57
CA CYS A 134 6.73 0.10 -16.64
C CYS A 134 7.29 -0.59 -15.38
N LEU A 135 8.24 0.06 -14.73
CA LEU A 135 8.62 -0.18 -13.35
C LEU A 135 7.85 0.82 -12.47
N TYR A 136 7.23 0.34 -11.39
CA TYR A 136 6.58 1.20 -10.40
C TYR A 136 7.34 1.15 -9.09
N ILE A 137 7.50 2.32 -8.47
CA ILE A 137 8.16 2.49 -7.17
C ILE A 137 7.30 3.43 -6.35
N TRP A 138 6.90 3.06 -5.14
CA TRP A 138 6.03 3.91 -4.32
C TRP A 138 6.29 3.73 -2.82
N SER A 139 5.99 4.78 -2.07
CA SER A 139 5.90 4.78 -0.62
C SER A 139 4.57 5.41 -0.20
N ASP A 140 4.44 5.71 1.09
CA ASP A 140 3.34 6.52 1.62
C ASP A 140 3.40 7.98 1.14
N ALA A 141 4.55 8.48 0.68
CA ALA A 141 4.78 9.87 0.32
C ALA A 141 4.68 10.15 -1.18
N ALA A 142 5.15 9.23 -2.03
CA ALA A 142 5.15 9.40 -3.49
C ALA A 142 4.98 8.09 -4.25
N ALA A 143 4.52 8.17 -5.50
CA ALA A 143 4.50 7.03 -6.42
C ALA A 143 5.11 7.42 -7.76
N LEU A 144 5.98 6.58 -8.33
CA LEU A 144 6.72 6.81 -9.56
C LEU A 144 6.35 5.72 -10.58
N GLU A 145 6.12 6.13 -11.82
CA GLU A 145 5.97 5.24 -12.98
C GLU A 145 7.09 5.52 -13.98
N LEU A 146 7.94 4.50 -14.16
CA LEU A 146 9.12 4.52 -15.00
C LEU A 146 8.86 3.64 -16.23
N SER A 147 8.43 4.24 -17.34
CA SER A 147 8.15 3.50 -18.58
C SER A 147 9.42 2.87 -19.16
N ASN A 148 9.36 1.59 -19.56
CA ASN A 148 10.50 0.83 -20.06
C ASN A 148 11.16 1.47 -21.30
N GLY A 149 10.37 2.16 -22.13
CA GLY A 149 10.84 2.83 -23.36
C GLY A 149 11.10 4.33 -23.20
N SER A 150 11.10 4.85 -21.96
CA SER A 150 11.36 6.27 -21.73
C SER A 150 12.80 6.65 -22.06
N ASN A 151 12.98 7.85 -22.61
CA ASN A 151 14.27 8.50 -22.84
C ASN A 151 14.67 9.44 -21.67
N GLY A 152 14.10 9.23 -20.49
CA GLY A 152 14.48 9.93 -19.26
C GLY A 152 13.39 10.72 -18.58
N TRP A 153 12.18 10.78 -19.15
CA TRP A 153 11.01 11.31 -18.44
C TRP A 153 10.29 10.22 -17.65
N PHE A 154 9.65 10.59 -16.54
CA PHE A 154 8.81 9.66 -15.77
C PHE A 154 7.61 10.40 -15.18
N ARG A 155 6.53 9.66 -14.89
CA ARG A 155 5.38 10.22 -14.18
C ARG A 155 5.51 9.96 -12.70
N PHE A 156 5.02 10.88 -11.88
CA PHE A 156 4.95 10.67 -10.45
C PHE A 156 3.69 11.31 -9.85
N ILE A 157 3.22 10.73 -8.75
CA ILE A 157 2.22 11.32 -7.88
C ILE A 157 2.95 11.79 -6.62
N LEU A 158 2.75 13.05 -6.27
CA LEU A 158 3.20 13.67 -5.02
C LEU A 158 2.10 14.63 -4.55
N ASP A 159 1.77 14.60 -3.26
CA ASP A 159 0.68 15.40 -2.68
C ASP A 159 -0.65 15.27 -3.44
N GLY A 160 -0.95 14.04 -3.87
CA GLY A 160 -2.15 13.70 -4.62
C GLY A 160 -2.18 14.17 -6.08
N LYS A 161 -1.17 14.93 -6.54
CA LYS A 161 -1.10 15.51 -7.89
C LYS A 161 -0.23 14.68 -8.80
N LEU A 162 -0.68 14.48 -10.05
CA LEU A 162 0.11 13.82 -11.07
C LEU A 162 0.98 14.83 -11.80
N ALA A 163 2.26 14.54 -11.96
CA ALA A 163 3.20 15.34 -12.73
C ALA A 163 4.12 14.47 -13.59
N THR A 164 4.68 15.07 -14.64
CA THR A 164 5.72 14.46 -15.48
C THR A 164 7.04 15.15 -15.24
N MET A 165 8.04 14.41 -14.81
CA MET A 165 9.41 14.88 -14.68
C MET A 165 10.15 14.66 -15.99
N TYR A 166 10.76 15.71 -16.54
CA TYR A 166 11.65 15.62 -17.69
C TYR A 166 13.12 15.66 -17.27
N SER A 167 14.01 15.19 -18.15
CA SER A 167 15.47 15.19 -17.91
C SER A 167 16.08 16.57 -17.64
N SER A 168 15.37 17.66 -17.99
CA SER A 168 15.74 19.04 -17.69
C SER A 168 15.58 19.42 -16.22
N GLY A 169 14.81 18.66 -15.43
CA GLY A 169 14.55 18.90 -14.01
C GLY A 169 13.36 19.79 -13.68
N SER A 170 12.62 20.23 -14.70
CA SER A 170 11.35 20.93 -14.49
C SER A 170 10.20 19.93 -14.59
N PRO A 171 9.45 19.68 -13.51
CA PRO A 171 8.21 18.92 -13.62
C PRO A 171 7.18 19.78 -14.36
N GLU A 172 6.55 19.19 -15.37
CA GLU A 172 5.36 19.78 -15.96
C GLU A 172 4.14 19.15 -15.31
N GLY A 173 3.28 20.00 -14.75
CA GLY A 173 1.91 19.62 -14.38
C GLY A 173 1.10 19.34 -15.65
N GLY A 174 1.40 18.24 -16.32
CA GLY A 174 0.76 17.81 -17.55
C GLY A 174 -0.46 16.96 -17.25
N SER A 175 -1.65 17.48 -17.56
CA SER A 175 -2.94 16.83 -17.39
C SER A 175 -3.23 16.35 -15.96
N ASP A 176 -3.47 17.26 -15.02
CA ASP A 176 -4.12 16.93 -13.74
C ASP A 176 -5.62 16.60 -13.96
N SER A 177 -5.96 15.95 -15.08
CA SER A 177 -7.30 15.42 -15.28
C SER A 177 -7.45 14.21 -14.37
N SER A 178 -8.62 14.07 -13.76
CA SER A 178 -8.93 12.89 -12.94
C SER A 178 -8.69 11.58 -13.70
N GLU A 179 -8.81 11.60 -15.03
CA GLU A 179 -8.62 10.43 -15.90
C GLU A 179 -7.17 9.96 -15.99
N SER A 180 -6.19 10.86 -16.16
CA SER A 180 -4.77 10.48 -16.26
C SER A 180 -4.23 9.93 -14.94
N ARG A 181 -4.68 10.50 -13.82
CA ARG A 181 -4.37 10.04 -12.47
C ARG A 181 -5.01 8.68 -12.19
N SER A 182 -6.28 8.49 -12.56
CA SER A 182 -6.93 7.18 -12.46
C SER A 182 -6.23 6.12 -13.31
N GLU A 183 -5.83 6.45 -14.54
CA GLU A 183 -5.09 5.54 -15.41
C GLU A 183 -3.76 5.10 -14.77
N PHE A 184 -3.01 6.03 -14.16
CA PHE A 184 -1.80 5.71 -13.40
C PHE A 184 -2.09 4.70 -12.28
N LEU A 185 -3.09 4.99 -11.44
CA LEU A 185 -3.44 4.15 -10.28
C LEU A 185 -3.95 2.78 -10.70
N GLU A 186 -4.79 2.69 -11.74
CA GLU A 186 -5.27 1.43 -12.29
C GLU A 186 -4.14 0.54 -12.82
N LYS A 187 -3.14 1.14 -13.48
CA LYS A 187 -1.97 0.39 -13.97
C LYS A 187 -1.10 -0.11 -12.81
N LEU A 188 -0.90 0.72 -11.78
CA LEU A 188 -0.18 0.31 -10.57
C LEU A 188 -0.92 -0.82 -9.86
N GLN A 189 -2.23 -0.70 -9.66
CA GLN A 189 -3.06 -1.74 -9.04
C GLN A 189 -3.03 -3.05 -9.85
N ARG A 190 -3.11 -2.96 -11.18
CA ARG A 190 -2.97 -4.13 -12.06
C ARG A 190 -1.60 -4.79 -11.97
N ALA A 191 -0.52 -4.02 -11.80
CA ALA A 191 0.80 -4.59 -11.58
C ALA A 191 0.83 -5.34 -10.24
N ARG A 192 0.29 -4.74 -9.17
CA ARG A 192 0.18 -5.35 -7.84
C ARG A 192 -0.64 -6.64 -7.86
N SER A 193 -1.75 -6.68 -8.59
CA SER A 193 -2.61 -7.87 -8.68
C SER A 193 -1.97 -9.07 -9.38
N GLN A 194 -0.79 -8.91 -9.99
CA GLN A 194 -0.02 -10.02 -10.57
C GLN A 194 0.86 -10.72 -9.53
N VAL A 195 1.04 -10.13 -8.35
CA VAL A 195 1.75 -10.76 -7.24
C VAL A 195 0.88 -11.87 -6.70
N LYS A 196 1.44 -13.08 -6.61
CA LYS A 196 0.71 -14.20 -6.01
C LYS A 196 0.46 -13.91 -4.52
N PRO A 197 -0.72 -14.28 -3.99
CA PRO A 197 -0.95 -14.27 -2.54
C PRO A 197 0.22 -14.94 -1.80
N SER A 198 0.49 -14.49 -0.58
CA SER A 198 1.58 -14.95 0.30
C SER A 198 3.01 -14.83 -0.24
N THR A 199 3.24 -14.16 -1.37
CA THR A 199 4.61 -13.86 -1.83
C THR A 199 5.24 -12.76 -0.96
N THR A 200 6.27 -13.11 -0.20
CA THR A 200 7.06 -12.14 0.58
C THR A 200 7.87 -11.22 -0.34
N SER A 201 7.89 -9.93 -0.01
CA SER A 201 8.70 -8.93 -0.71
C SER A 201 10.19 -9.20 -0.53
N GLN A 202 10.96 -9.19 -1.61
CA GLN A 202 12.42 -9.36 -1.56
C GLN A 202 13.14 -8.01 -1.49
N PRO A 203 14.13 -7.83 -0.61
CA PRO A 203 14.89 -6.59 -0.56
C PRO A 203 15.72 -6.41 -1.84
N ILE A 204 16.05 -5.16 -2.17
CA ILE A 204 16.99 -4.83 -3.22
C ILE A 204 17.98 -3.79 -2.70
N LEU A 205 19.23 -3.89 -3.14
CA LEU A 205 20.23 -2.84 -2.94
C LEU A 205 20.33 -2.36 -1.47
N SER A 206 20.25 -3.30 -0.52
CA SER A 206 20.19 -3.04 0.92
C SER A 206 21.46 -2.41 1.47
N ALA A 207 22.59 -2.60 0.77
CA ALA A 207 23.87 -1.99 1.09
C ALA A 207 24.56 -1.44 -0.16
N PRO A 208 25.46 -0.45 -0.02
CA PRO A 208 26.24 0.07 -1.12
C PRO A 208 27.09 -1.01 -1.80
N GLY A 209 27.11 -1.02 -3.12
CA GLY A 209 27.86 -2.02 -3.86
C GLY A 209 27.84 -1.82 -5.38
N PRO A 210 28.53 -2.71 -6.12
CA PRO A 210 28.59 -2.65 -7.58
C PRO A 210 27.31 -3.18 -8.26
N SER A 211 26.35 -3.71 -7.48
CA SER A 211 25.11 -4.28 -7.99
C SER A 211 24.27 -3.24 -8.73
N LYS A 212 23.74 -3.63 -9.89
CA LYS A 212 22.90 -2.80 -10.75
C LYS A 212 21.70 -3.60 -11.23
N LEU A 213 20.50 -3.13 -10.91
CA LEU A 213 19.25 -3.73 -11.39
C LEU A 213 18.73 -2.93 -12.58
N THR A 214 18.36 -3.59 -13.67
CA THR A 214 17.94 -2.91 -14.91
C THR A 214 16.56 -3.39 -15.34
N VAL A 215 15.67 -2.45 -15.65
CA VAL A 215 14.31 -2.70 -16.17
C VAL A 215 14.03 -1.70 -17.29
N GLY A 216 13.93 -2.21 -18.53
CA GLY A 216 13.85 -1.35 -19.71
C GLY A 216 15.05 -0.41 -19.78
N ASN A 217 14.78 0.88 -19.98
CA ASN A 217 15.77 1.94 -20.01
C ASN A 217 16.15 2.48 -18.62
N TRP A 218 15.69 1.87 -17.53
CA TRP A 218 15.98 2.33 -16.17
C TRP A 218 16.94 1.38 -15.46
N SER A 219 17.80 1.96 -14.63
CA SER A 219 18.69 1.20 -13.77
C SER A 219 18.75 1.76 -12.37
N LEU A 220 18.78 0.86 -11.39
CA LEU A 220 18.84 1.16 -9.96
C LEU A 220 20.20 0.73 -9.42
N THR A 221 20.81 1.61 -8.63
CA THR A 221 22.12 1.38 -7.98
C THR A 221 22.13 1.96 -6.57
N CYS A 222 22.82 1.32 -5.64
CA CYS A 222 23.14 1.86 -4.32
C CYS A 222 24.65 2.08 -4.26
N LEU A 223 25.10 3.33 -4.41
CA LEU A 223 26.51 3.69 -4.32
C LEU A 223 26.86 4.36 -2.99
N LYS A 224 25.84 4.73 -2.21
CA LYS A 224 25.98 5.43 -0.94
C LYS A 224 24.93 4.92 0.04
N GLU A 225 25.33 4.80 1.30
CA GLU A 225 24.46 4.32 2.37
C GLU A 225 23.19 5.18 2.47
N GLY A 226 22.04 4.54 2.69
CA GLY A 226 20.76 5.20 2.90
C GLY A 226 20.15 5.85 1.65
N GLU A 227 20.72 5.63 0.45
CA GLU A 227 20.14 6.13 -0.80
C GLU A 227 20.31 5.18 -1.99
N ILE A 228 19.26 5.08 -2.82
CA ILE A 228 19.35 4.45 -4.15
C ILE A 228 19.15 5.49 -5.24
N ALA A 229 19.92 5.35 -6.32
CA ALA A 229 19.84 6.19 -7.50
C ALA A 229 19.23 5.42 -8.67
N ILE A 230 18.27 6.05 -9.33
CA ILE A 230 17.56 5.58 -10.51
C ILE A 230 18.07 6.41 -11.70
N HIS A 231 18.68 5.74 -12.67
CA HIS A 231 19.24 6.35 -13.87
C HIS A 231 18.53 5.84 -15.11
N ASN A 232 18.33 6.71 -16.09
CA ASN A 232 17.95 6.31 -17.44
C ASN A 232 19.20 6.02 -18.27
N SER A 233 19.16 4.98 -19.11
CA SER A 233 20.28 4.57 -19.97
C SER A 233 20.72 5.65 -20.97
N ASP A 234 19.79 6.49 -21.42
CA ASP A 234 20.05 7.52 -22.44
C ASP A 234 20.35 8.90 -21.82
N GLY A 235 20.34 9.01 -20.49
CA GLY A 235 20.35 10.28 -19.77
C GLY A 235 21.46 10.41 -18.73
N GLN A 236 21.75 11.64 -18.35
CA GLN A 236 22.66 11.96 -17.23
C GLN A 236 21.92 12.34 -15.95
N GLN A 237 20.59 12.45 -16.01
CA GLN A 237 19.75 12.70 -14.86
C GLN A 237 19.73 11.50 -13.90
N ALA A 238 19.41 11.78 -12.64
CA ALA A 238 19.24 10.78 -11.61
C ALA A 238 18.04 11.13 -10.74
N THR A 239 17.20 10.13 -10.44
CA THR A 239 16.20 10.23 -9.36
C THR A 239 16.75 9.46 -8.16
N ILE A 240 16.86 10.12 -7.01
CA ILE A 240 17.48 9.58 -5.80
C ILE A 240 16.40 9.43 -4.74
N LEU A 241 16.23 8.21 -4.24
CA LEU A 241 15.39 7.89 -3.09
C LEU A 241 16.28 7.82 -1.85
N LYS A 242 15.82 8.36 -0.72
CA LYS A 242 16.58 8.40 0.54
C LYS A 242 15.71 7.90 1.67
N GLU A 243 16.32 7.20 2.64
CA GLU A 243 15.59 6.64 3.79
C GLU A 243 14.92 7.71 4.66
N ASP A 244 15.54 8.89 4.80
CA ASP A 244 15.03 9.99 5.63
C ASP A 244 14.31 11.09 4.81
N LEU A 245 13.84 10.78 3.60
CA LEU A 245 13.16 11.76 2.75
C LEU A 245 11.78 11.23 2.32
N PRO A 246 10.67 11.88 2.75
CA PRO A 246 9.33 11.54 2.28
C PRO A 246 9.13 12.10 0.87
N GLY A 247 9.73 11.45 -0.13
CA GLY A 247 9.76 11.89 -1.52
C GLY A 247 11.08 11.56 -2.19
N PHE A 248 11.53 12.38 -3.13
CA PHE A 248 12.73 12.08 -3.92
C PHE A 248 13.53 13.33 -4.27
N VAL A 249 14.83 13.15 -4.51
CA VAL A 249 15.67 14.19 -5.10
C VAL A 249 15.84 13.89 -6.58
N PHE A 250 15.62 14.90 -7.43
CA PHE A 250 15.92 14.81 -8.84
C PHE A 250 17.17 15.63 -9.16
N GLU A 251 18.14 15.00 -9.82
CA GLU A 251 19.31 15.66 -10.41
C GLU A 251 19.13 15.71 -11.92
N SER A 252 19.06 16.92 -12.49
CA SER A 252 18.91 17.09 -13.93
C SER A 252 20.18 16.76 -14.71
N ASN A 253 20.07 16.68 -16.02
CA ASN A 253 21.23 16.51 -16.91
C ASN A 253 22.27 17.64 -16.84
N ARG A 254 21.96 18.76 -16.18
CA ARG A 254 22.91 19.87 -15.92
C ARG A 254 23.54 19.79 -14.53
N GLY A 255 23.24 18.75 -13.75
CA GLY A 255 23.68 18.59 -12.36
C GLY A 255 22.89 19.42 -11.35
N THR A 256 21.78 20.05 -11.77
CA THR A 256 20.93 20.82 -10.85
C THR A 256 20.09 19.86 -10.03
N LYS A 257 20.13 19.98 -8.70
CA LYS A 257 19.36 19.14 -7.78
C LYS A 257 18.11 19.86 -7.29
N HIS A 258 16.97 19.19 -7.36
CA HIS A 258 15.70 19.62 -6.81
C HIS A 258 15.18 18.55 -5.85
N SER A 259 14.80 18.96 -4.63
CA SER A 259 14.18 18.05 -3.66
C SER A 259 12.66 18.18 -3.77
N PHE A 260 12.00 17.04 -3.97
CA PHE A 260 10.55 16.92 -4.00
C PHE A 260 10.15 16.19 -2.72
N THR A 261 9.60 16.93 -1.76
CA THR A 261 9.23 16.42 -0.44
C THR A 261 7.72 16.52 -0.33
N ALA A 262 7.06 15.44 0.06
CA ALA A 262 5.63 15.41 0.27
C ALA A 262 5.27 16.21 1.53
N GLU A 263 4.21 17.02 1.43
CA GLU A 263 3.58 17.69 2.57
C GLU A 263 2.42 16.87 3.12
N THR A 264 1.90 15.94 2.31
CA THR A 264 0.79 15.05 2.61
C THR A 264 1.16 13.62 2.24
N SER A 265 0.67 12.64 2.98
CA SER A 265 0.76 11.26 2.50
C SER A 265 -0.11 11.11 1.25
N LEU A 266 0.24 10.17 0.37
CA LEU A 266 -0.62 9.74 -0.73
C LEU A 266 -2.00 9.27 -0.25
N GLY A 267 -2.18 9.06 1.06
CA GLY A 267 -3.39 8.55 1.69
C GLY A 267 -3.70 7.11 1.28
N GLU A 268 -4.86 6.60 1.71
CA GLU A 268 -5.40 5.29 1.29
C GLU A 268 -5.58 5.14 -0.24
N TYR A 269 -5.27 6.16 -1.05
CA TYR A 269 -5.37 6.13 -2.50
C TYR A 269 -4.29 5.29 -3.20
N ALA A 270 -3.13 5.05 -2.57
CA ALA A 270 -2.16 4.05 -3.02
C ALA A 270 -2.40 2.67 -2.37
N VAL A 271 -2.98 2.69 -1.16
CA VAL A 271 -3.41 1.53 -0.38
C VAL A 271 -4.87 1.21 -0.70
N LEU A 272 -5.21 1.13 -1.99
CA LEU A 272 -6.47 0.51 -2.35
C LEU A 272 -6.30 -1.01 -2.16
N TYR A 273 -7.16 -1.53 -1.27
CA TYR A 273 -7.50 -2.91 -0.94
C TYR A 273 -7.30 -3.89 -2.10
#